data_AF-A0A8C7ZB15-F1
#
_entry.id   AF-A0A8C7ZB15-F1
#
_cell.length_a   1.000
_cell.length_b   1.000
_cell.length_c   1.000
_cell.angle_alpha   90.00
_cell.angle_beta   90.00
_cell.angle_gamma   90.00
#
_symmetry.space_group_name_H-M   'P 1'
#
loop_
_entity.id
_entity.type
_entity.pdbx_description
1 polymer ?
#
loop_
_entity_poly.entity_id
_entity_poly.type
_entity_poly.pdbx_seq_one_letter_code
_entity_poly.pdbx_strand_id
1 'polypeptide(L)'
;MSPLSPRRMTVTEVGEFLRGPPAGFSVETIGSDHRVHSDDDTNLVLIDDFQSCSGKITFQNSLGRKVKMRNLWEYSRVRQSLLTKRIYLLVTACDQTPSVTKKKPRDLRAGMQYVVSIDSSDPFLKWQMERGLDRTISSVAGESYWVDIDIVEALETWTAEHPMRTEPVWRDASFTLRYESDALFDFPHWFGFSKRTFMARHFIFPIYICPMYYRTPG
;
A
#
# COMPACT_ATOMS: atom_id res chain seq x y z
N MET A 1 -15.98 -28.81 12.04
CA MET A 1 -16.18 -27.72 11.05
C MET A 1 -15.20 -26.64 11.42
N SER A 2 -14.07 -26.55 10.73
CA SER A 2 -13.11 -25.47 10.95
C SER A 2 -13.76 -24.16 10.49
N PRO A 3 -13.74 -23.07 11.29
CA PRO A 3 -14.20 -21.79 10.79
C PRO A 3 -13.31 -21.42 9.60
N LEU A 4 -13.95 -21.00 8.51
CA LEU A 4 -13.29 -20.50 7.31
C LEU A 4 -12.21 -19.50 7.75
N SER A 5 -10.94 -19.81 7.51
CA SER A 5 -9.86 -18.85 7.76
C SER A 5 -10.25 -17.53 7.09
N PRO A 6 -10.28 -16.41 7.82
CA PRO A 6 -10.50 -15.11 7.20
C PRO A 6 -9.49 -14.98 6.06
N ARG A 7 -9.98 -14.68 4.85
CA ARG A 7 -9.09 -14.48 3.70
C ARG A 7 -8.13 -13.35 4.08
N ARG A 8 -6.83 -13.66 4.16
CA ARG A 8 -5.76 -12.71 4.53
C ARG A 8 -5.73 -11.49 3.62
N MET A 9 -6.21 -11.66 2.39
CA MET A 9 -6.31 -10.63 1.39
C MET A 9 -7.63 -10.75 0.62
N THR A 10 -8.30 -9.62 0.42
CA THR A 10 -9.48 -9.53 -0.46
C THR A 10 -9.26 -8.43 -1.48
N VAL A 11 -9.79 -8.63 -2.68
CA VAL A 11 -9.74 -7.66 -3.78
C VAL A 11 -11.18 -7.42 -4.21
N THR A 12 -11.64 -6.18 -4.06
CA THR A 12 -13.04 -5.79 -4.32
C THR A 12 -13.04 -4.70 -5.39
N GLU A 13 -13.91 -4.80 -6.39
CA GLU A 13 -14.05 -3.72 -7.38
C GLU A 13 -14.51 -2.44 -6.67
N VAL A 14 -13.98 -1.26 -7.04
CA VAL A 14 -14.39 0.02 -6.43
C VAL A 14 -15.91 0.22 -6.50
N GLY A 15 -16.55 -0.13 -7.62
CA GLY A 15 -18.00 -0.02 -7.76
C GLY A 15 -18.79 -0.95 -6.84
N GLU A 16 -18.25 -2.13 -6.51
CA GLU A 16 -18.83 -3.04 -5.50
C GLU A 16 -18.61 -2.50 -4.08
N PHE A 17 -17.40 -2.04 -3.79
CA PHE A 17 -17.03 -1.44 -2.50
C PHE A 17 -17.94 -0.25 -2.14
N LEU A 18 -18.29 0.60 -3.10
CA LEU A 18 -19.19 1.74 -2.86
C LEU A 18 -20.65 1.33 -2.65
N ARG A 19 -21.10 0.23 -3.27
CA ARG A 19 -22.47 -0.27 -3.16
C ARG A 19 -22.70 -1.05 -1.86
N GLY A 20 -21.68 -1.78 -1.40
CA GLY A 20 -21.70 -2.57 -0.18
C GLY A 20 -20.37 -2.42 0.56
N PRO A 21 -20.15 -1.29 1.26
CA PRO A 21 -18.90 -1.07 1.97
C PRO A 21 -18.70 -2.12 3.07
N PRO A 22 -17.46 -2.58 3.29
CA PRO A 22 -17.15 -3.51 4.38
C PRO A 22 -17.36 -2.85 5.75
N ALA A 23 -17.44 -3.66 6.80
CA ALA A 23 -17.61 -3.17 8.17
C ALA A 23 -16.56 -2.10 8.54
N GLY A 24 -17.02 -1.04 9.20
CA GLY A 24 -16.20 0.11 9.56
C GLY A 24 -16.09 1.19 8.47
N PHE A 25 -16.73 0.98 7.31
CA PHE A 25 -16.86 1.99 6.26
C PHE A 25 -18.31 2.42 6.05
N SER A 26 -18.49 3.71 5.82
CA SER A 26 -19.75 4.29 5.38
C SER A 26 -19.52 5.18 4.15
N VAL A 27 -20.48 5.22 3.23
CA VAL A 27 -20.35 5.93 1.95
C VAL A 27 -21.47 6.95 1.83
N GLU A 28 -21.09 8.22 1.75
CA GLU A 28 -21.98 9.33 1.44
C GLU A 28 -21.88 9.67 -0.04
N THR A 29 -23.02 9.70 -0.73
CA THR A 29 -23.07 10.11 -2.14
C THR A 29 -23.59 11.54 -2.23
N ILE A 30 -22.79 12.44 -2.81
CA ILE A 30 -23.09 13.87 -2.98
C ILE A 30 -23.09 14.16 -4.47
N GLY A 31 -24.27 14.09 -5.10
CA GLY A 31 -24.38 14.19 -6.56
C GLY A 31 -23.71 13.00 -7.24
N SER A 32 -22.69 13.26 -8.07
CA SER A 32 -21.83 12.24 -8.68
C SER A 32 -20.68 11.80 -7.77
N ASP A 33 -20.35 12.58 -6.75
CA ASP A 33 -19.16 12.33 -5.94
C ASP A 33 -19.47 11.41 -4.76
N HIS A 34 -18.46 10.63 -4.34
CA HIS A 34 -18.57 9.74 -3.20
C HIS A 34 -17.56 10.11 -2.12
N ARG A 35 -18.02 10.24 -0.89
CA ARG A 35 -17.18 10.40 0.30
C ARG A 35 -17.25 9.12 1.10
N VAL A 36 -16.12 8.44 1.20
CA VAL A 36 -15.97 7.23 2.01
C VAL A 36 -15.44 7.63 3.37
N HIS A 37 -16.18 7.33 4.42
CA HIS A 37 -15.75 7.49 5.80
C HIS A 37 -15.27 6.15 6.33
N SER A 38 -14.15 6.17 7.06
CA SER A 38 -13.64 5.05 7.84
C SER A 38 -13.78 5.42 9.31
N ASP A 39 -14.83 4.88 9.94
CA ASP A 39 -15.21 5.22 11.31
C ASP A 39 -14.51 4.33 12.35
N ASP A 40 -13.87 3.25 11.90
CA ASP A 40 -13.30 2.23 12.78
C ASP A 40 -11.79 2.40 13.00
N ASP A 41 -11.39 2.27 14.27
CA ASP A 41 -10.00 2.21 14.69
C ASP A 41 -9.30 0.93 14.24
N THR A 42 -10.02 -0.03 13.65
CA THR A 42 -9.45 -1.28 13.10
C THR A 42 -8.93 -1.15 11.67
N ASN A 43 -9.22 -0.06 10.96
CA ASN A 43 -8.90 0.09 9.54
C ASN A 43 -7.78 1.12 9.33
N LEU A 44 -6.82 0.78 8.47
CA LEU A 44 -5.76 1.67 8.00
C LEU A 44 -5.93 1.92 6.51
N VAL A 45 -6.43 3.11 6.17
CA VAL A 45 -6.68 3.49 4.78
C VAL A 45 -5.46 4.21 4.21
N LEU A 46 -4.87 3.62 3.17
CA LEU A 46 -3.71 4.14 2.43
C LEU A 46 -4.11 4.44 0.97
N ILE A 47 -5.24 5.14 0.80
CA ILE A 47 -5.84 5.42 -0.50
C ILE A 47 -5.83 6.93 -0.73
N ASP A 48 -5.20 7.38 -1.81
CA ASP A 48 -5.29 8.77 -2.24
C ASP A 48 -6.64 9.04 -2.89
N ASP A 49 -7.14 10.28 -2.79
CA ASP A 49 -8.32 10.73 -3.52
C ASP A 49 -8.14 10.51 -5.03
N PHE A 50 -9.17 10.02 -5.71
CA PHE A 50 -9.10 9.74 -7.13
C PHE A 50 -10.40 10.03 -7.89
N GLN A 51 -10.26 10.19 -9.20
CA GLN A 51 -11.39 10.37 -10.09
C GLN A 51 -11.83 9.02 -10.66
N SER A 52 -13.09 8.68 -10.49
CA SER A 52 -13.76 7.56 -11.15
C SER A 52 -14.62 8.07 -12.32
N CYS A 53 -15.07 7.16 -13.19
CA CYS A 53 -16.09 7.44 -14.19
C CYS A 53 -17.41 7.91 -13.55
N SER A 54 -17.69 7.50 -12.31
CA SER A 54 -18.89 7.88 -11.58
C SER A 54 -18.81 9.25 -10.92
N GLY A 55 -17.60 9.81 -10.73
CA GLY A 55 -17.36 11.07 -10.03
C GLY A 55 -16.09 11.01 -9.18
N LYS A 56 -15.84 12.05 -8.38
CA LYS A 56 -14.68 12.08 -7.48
C LYS A 56 -14.93 11.20 -6.26
N ILE A 57 -13.95 10.39 -5.88
CA ILE A 57 -13.99 9.56 -4.68
C ILE A 57 -12.95 10.08 -3.68
N THR A 58 -13.40 10.46 -2.49
CA THR A 58 -12.56 10.96 -1.40
C THR A 58 -12.66 10.04 -0.19
N PHE A 59 -11.52 9.59 0.34
CA PHE A 59 -11.45 8.77 1.55
C PHE A 59 -11.10 9.64 2.75
N GLN A 60 -12.04 9.80 3.67
CA GLN A 60 -11.82 10.56 4.89
C GLN A 60 -10.92 9.80 5.86
N ASN A 61 -10.06 10.55 6.55
CA ASN A 61 -9.05 10.01 7.47
C ASN A 61 -8.06 9.02 6.83
N SER A 62 -7.94 9.02 5.49
CA SER A 62 -6.88 8.29 4.80
C SER A 62 -5.53 8.94 5.07
N LEU A 63 -4.49 8.11 5.28
CA LEU A 63 -3.10 8.60 5.35
C LEU A 63 -2.50 8.85 3.95
N GLY A 64 -3.20 8.42 2.90
CA GLY A 64 -2.70 8.41 1.53
C GLY A 64 -1.62 7.35 1.32
N ARG A 65 -1.16 7.20 0.08
CA ARG A 65 -0.14 6.19 -0.26
C ARG A 65 1.26 6.56 0.19
N LYS A 66 1.52 7.84 0.45
CA LYS A 66 2.83 8.34 0.88
C LYS A 66 2.74 8.88 2.30
N VAL A 67 2.94 8.01 3.27
CA VAL A 67 2.84 8.34 4.69
C VAL A 67 4.14 8.97 5.15
N LYS A 68 4.11 10.25 5.51
CA LYS A 68 5.26 10.97 6.05
C LYS A 68 5.20 11.01 7.57
N MET A 69 6.27 10.58 8.22
CA MET A 69 6.47 10.55 9.67
C MET A 69 7.68 11.43 10.00
N ARG A 70 7.54 12.32 10.98
CA ARG A 70 8.57 13.31 11.35
C ARG A 70 9.26 13.01 12.68
N ASN A 71 8.67 12.16 13.51
CA ASN A 71 9.20 11.84 14.82
C ASN A 71 8.96 10.36 15.17
N LEU A 72 9.62 9.91 16.23
CA LEU A 72 9.54 8.52 16.71
C LEU A 72 8.13 8.12 17.16
N TRP A 73 7.33 9.07 17.63
CA TRP A 73 5.97 8.81 18.07
C TRP A 73 5.03 8.52 16.90
N GLU A 74 5.07 9.36 15.85
CA GLU A 74 4.36 9.15 14.59
C GLU A 74 4.76 7.82 13.95
N TYR A 75 6.07 7.54 13.93
CA TYR A 75 6.57 6.24 13.47
C TYR A 75 5.99 5.08 14.28
N SER A 76 6.04 5.14 15.62
CA SER A 76 5.52 4.07 16.48
C SER A 76 4.02 3.86 16.28
N ARG A 77 3.25 4.94 16.08
CA ARG A 77 1.80 4.88 15.81
C ARG A 77 1.49 4.28 14.45
N VAL A 78 2.21 4.68 13.40
CA VAL A 78 2.04 4.13 12.04
C VAL A 78 2.46 2.66 12.02
N ARG A 79 3.60 2.33 12.64
CA ARG A 79 4.07 0.95 12.79
C ARG A 79 3.02 0.10 13.51
N GLN A 80 2.51 0.55 14.65
CA GLN A 80 1.45 -0.18 15.37
C GLN A 80 0.23 -0.38 14.47
N SER A 81 -0.21 0.68 13.77
CA SER A 81 -1.37 0.59 12.87
C SER A 81 -1.15 -0.41 11.74
N LEU A 82 0.02 -0.43 11.11
CA LEU A 82 0.37 -1.41 10.06
C LEU A 82 0.31 -2.85 10.55
N LEU A 83 0.60 -3.10 11.83
CA LEU A 83 0.70 -4.43 12.42
C LEU A 83 -0.58 -4.92 13.11
N THR A 84 -1.55 -4.03 13.33
CA THR A 84 -2.79 -4.37 14.06
C THR A 84 -4.07 -4.09 13.29
N LYS A 85 -4.02 -3.17 12.30
CA LYS A 85 -5.20 -2.71 11.55
C LYS A 85 -5.23 -3.31 10.15
N ARG A 86 -6.42 -3.61 9.65
CA ARG A 86 -6.58 -4.04 8.25
C ARG A 86 -6.21 -2.91 7.30
N ILE A 87 -5.31 -3.19 6.37
CA ILE A 87 -4.76 -2.19 5.44
C ILE A 87 -5.62 -2.15 4.18
N TYR A 88 -5.99 -0.96 3.73
CA TYR A 88 -6.75 -0.75 2.50
C TYR A 88 -5.93 0.04 1.49
N LEU A 89 -5.80 -0.51 0.28
CA LEU A 89 -5.02 0.05 -0.82
C LEU A 89 -5.86 0.10 -2.10
N LEU A 90 -5.67 1.13 -2.91
CA LEU A 90 -6.28 1.25 -4.23
C LEU A 90 -5.28 0.81 -5.29
N VAL A 91 -5.63 -0.22 -6.03
CA VAL A 91 -4.81 -0.77 -7.12
C VAL A 91 -5.56 -0.70 -8.44
N THR A 92 -4.80 -0.65 -9.52
CA THR A 92 -5.35 -0.60 -10.87
C THR A 92 -4.97 -1.87 -11.61
N ALA A 93 -5.94 -2.60 -12.15
CA ALA A 93 -5.71 -3.71 -13.05
C ALA A 93 -5.79 -3.23 -14.50
N CYS A 94 -4.72 -3.40 -15.26
CA CYS A 94 -4.71 -3.13 -16.70
C CYS A 94 -4.74 -4.44 -17.49
N ASP A 95 -5.61 -4.52 -18.50
CA ASP A 95 -5.55 -5.62 -19.46
C ASP A 95 -4.27 -5.53 -20.30
N GLN A 96 -3.58 -6.67 -20.48
CA GLN A 96 -2.52 -6.77 -21.47
C GLN A 96 -3.13 -6.77 -22.88
N THR A 97 -3.33 -5.60 -23.49
CA THR A 97 -3.45 -5.56 -24.95
C THR A 97 -2.06 -5.59 -25.57
N PRO A 98 -1.72 -6.57 -26.44
CA PRO A 98 -0.44 -6.61 -27.14
C PRO A 98 -0.47 -5.57 -28.28
N SER A 99 -0.37 -4.28 -27.95
CA SER A 99 -0.17 -3.26 -28.97
C SER A 99 1.33 -3.05 -29.20
N VAL A 100 1.83 -3.69 -30.24
CA VAL A 100 3.13 -3.44 -30.88
C VAL A 100 3.15 -2.00 -31.39
N THR A 101 3.43 -1.01 -30.54
CA THR A 101 4.09 0.25 -30.90
C THR A 101 4.26 1.12 -29.66
N LYS A 102 5.45 1.69 -29.50
CA LYS A 102 5.76 2.76 -28.55
C LYS A 102 4.74 3.90 -28.70
N LYS A 103 3.73 3.96 -27.83
CA LYS A 103 2.84 5.12 -27.71
C LYS A 103 2.83 5.65 -26.29
N LYS A 104 2.66 6.97 -26.22
CA LYS A 104 2.67 7.82 -25.02
C LYS A 104 1.72 7.26 -23.93
N PRO A 105 1.95 7.58 -22.64
CA PRO A 105 1.23 7.01 -21.48
C PRO A 105 -0.28 7.30 -21.40
N ARG A 106 -0.94 7.78 -22.46
CA ARG A 106 -2.36 8.15 -22.50
C ARG A 106 -3.28 7.18 -23.24
N ASP A 107 -2.76 6.14 -23.91
CA ASP A 107 -3.57 5.22 -24.74
C ASP A 107 -3.78 3.82 -24.11
N LEU A 108 -3.63 3.68 -22.79
CA LEU A 108 -4.05 2.46 -22.08
C LEU A 108 -5.55 2.56 -21.81
N ARG A 109 -6.33 1.53 -22.19
CA ARG A 109 -7.73 1.41 -21.76
C ARG A 109 -7.79 1.64 -20.25
N ALA A 110 -8.76 2.44 -19.79
CA ALA A 110 -8.95 2.75 -18.38
C ALA A 110 -8.95 1.44 -17.58
N GLY A 111 -7.89 1.22 -16.80
CA GLY A 111 -7.75 0.00 -16.00
C GLY A 111 -8.85 -0.05 -14.95
N MET A 112 -9.37 -1.24 -14.67
CA MET A 112 -10.36 -1.40 -13.61
C MET A 112 -9.70 -1.16 -12.26
N GLN A 113 -10.36 -0.38 -11.40
CA GLN A 113 -9.84 -0.02 -10.09
C GLN A 113 -10.42 -0.96 -9.03
N TYR A 114 -9.54 -1.42 -8.14
CA TYR A 114 -9.88 -2.33 -7.06
C TYR A 114 -9.40 -1.79 -5.73
N VAL A 115 -10.19 -2.02 -4.68
CA VAL A 115 -9.78 -1.85 -3.30
C VAL A 115 -9.30 -3.20 -2.78
N VAL A 116 -8.03 -3.26 -2.43
CA VAL A 116 -7.39 -4.40 -1.80
C VAL A 116 -7.46 -4.19 -0.30
N SER A 117 -7.97 -5.19 0.44
CA SER A 117 -7.86 -5.23 1.89
C SER A 117 -6.91 -6.33 2.32
N ILE A 118 -6.03 -6.02 3.26
CA ILE A 118 -5.00 -6.92 3.77
C ILE A 118 -5.12 -6.99 5.28
N ASP A 119 -5.37 -8.17 5.81
CA ASP A 119 -5.51 -8.39 7.24
C ASP A 119 -4.16 -8.60 7.92
N SER A 120 -3.50 -7.50 8.28
CA SER A 120 -2.23 -7.54 9.00
C SER A 120 -2.35 -7.98 10.46
N SER A 121 -3.57 -8.15 10.99
CA SER A 121 -3.76 -8.73 12.32
C SER A 121 -3.55 -10.25 12.33
N ASP A 122 -3.54 -10.90 11.16
CA ASP A 122 -3.17 -12.32 11.01
C ASP A 122 -1.74 -12.53 11.55
N PRO A 123 -1.51 -13.50 12.46
CA PRO A 123 -0.21 -13.69 13.10
C PRO A 123 0.96 -13.92 12.13
N PHE A 124 0.70 -14.57 10.99
CA PHE A 124 1.73 -14.84 9.99
C PHE A 124 2.08 -13.56 9.23
N LEU A 125 1.08 -12.81 8.78
CA LEU A 125 1.32 -11.56 8.05
C LEU A 125 1.92 -10.48 8.96
N LYS A 126 1.44 -10.38 10.20
CA LYS A 126 2.00 -9.52 11.24
C LYS A 126 3.49 -9.79 11.42
N TRP A 127 3.86 -11.05 11.61
CA TRP A 127 5.25 -11.44 11.79
C TRP A 127 6.12 -11.14 10.57
N GLN A 128 5.61 -11.36 9.35
CA GLN A 128 6.32 -11.01 8.11
C GLN A 128 6.56 -9.49 8.03
N MET A 129 5.54 -8.69 8.32
CA MET A 129 5.63 -7.23 8.29
C MET A 129 6.54 -6.69 9.39
N GLU A 130 6.45 -7.20 10.62
CA GLU A 130 7.36 -6.87 11.72
C GLU A 130 8.82 -7.13 11.33
N ARG A 131 9.13 -8.33 10.82
CA ARG A 131 10.49 -8.68 10.41
C ARG A 131 10.99 -7.85 9.23
N GLY A 132 10.12 -7.53 8.28
CA GLY A 132 10.47 -6.69 7.14
C GLY A 132 10.80 -5.26 7.57
N LEU A 133 9.97 -4.68 8.43
CA LEU A 133 10.18 -3.36 8.99
C LEU A 133 11.42 -3.32 9.89
N ASP A 134 11.57 -4.26 10.83
CA ASP A 134 12.71 -4.30 11.75
C ASP A 134 14.04 -4.41 11.02
N ARG A 135 14.15 -5.27 9.99
CA ARG A 135 15.36 -5.39 9.17
C ARG A 135 15.72 -4.11 8.43
N THR A 136 14.70 -3.43 7.90
CA THR A 136 14.90 -2.19 7.14
C THR A 136 15.33 -1.06 8.08
N ILE A 137 14.76 -1.01 9.28
CA ILE A 137 14.86 0.12 10.20
C ILE A 137 16.04 0.00 11.17
N SER A 138 16.39 -1.22 11.60
CA SER A 138 17.62 -1.48 12.36
C SER A 138 18.87 -1.11 11.57
N SER A 139 18.75 -1.02 10.24
CA SER A 139 19.86 -0.73 9.32
C SER A 139 20.08 0.78 9.08
N VAL A 140 19.18 1.65 9.57
CA VAL A 140 19.15 3.11 9.27
C VAL A 140 18.94 3.98 10.51
N ALA A 141 19.25 3.47 11.70
CA ALA A 141 19.06 4.21 12.96
C ALA A 141 19.78 5.57 12.92
N GLY A 142 19.01 6.66 13.02
CA GLY A 142 19.51 8.05 13.00
C GLY A 142 19.47 8.74 11.64
N GLU A 143 18.99 8.09 10.57
CA GLU A 143 18.88 8.69 9.24
C GLU A 143 17.43 8.86 8.79
N SER A 144 17.19 9.78 7.85
CA SER A 144 15.92 9.85 7.12
C SER A 144 15.87 8.76 6.06
N TYR A 145 14.80 7.98 6.01
CA TYR A 145 14.67 6.83 5.10
C TYR A 145 13.26 6.72 4.51
N TRP A 146 13.18 6.04 3.37
CA TRP A 146 11.95 5.81 2.63
C TRP A 146 11.82 4.32 2.39
N VAL A 147 10.66 3.78 2.70
CA VAL A 147 10.35 2.35 2.61
C VAL A 147 9.18 2.19 1.67
N ASP A 148 9.43 1.64 0.49
CA ASP A 148 8.36 1.28 -0.43
C ASP A 148 7.92 -0.14 -0.14
N ILE A 149 6.62 -0.33 0.04
CA ILE A 149 5.98 -1.59 0.36
C ILE A 149 5.11 -1.97 -0.84
N ASP A 150 5.52 -3.00 -1.58
CA ASP A 150 4.90 -3.45 -2.83
C ASP A 150 4.25 -4.83 -2.63
N ILE A 151 2.99 -4.94 -3.05
CA ILE A 151 2.14 -6.13 -2.93
C ILE A 151 1.81 -6.78 -4.28
N VAL A 152 2.50 -6.43 -5.37
CA VAL A 152 2.26 -6.96 -6.73
C VAL A 152 2.28 -8.48 -6.77
N GLU A 153 3.32 -9.12 -6.22
CA GLU A 153 3.42 -10.59 -6.32
C GLU A 153 2.38 -11.28 -5.38
N ALA A 154 1.86 -10.58 -4.35
CA ALA A 154 0.71 -11.05 -3.56
C ALA A 154 -0.59 -10.99 -4.38
N LEU A 155 -0.75 -9.93 -5.19
CA LEU A 155 -1.86 -9.81 -6.14
C LEU A 155 -1.77 -10.83 -7.27
N GLU A 156 -0.58 -11.11 -7.80
CA GLU A 156 -0.37 -12.15 -8.82
C GLU A 156 -0.72 -13.54 -8.27
N THR A 157 -0.29 -13.85 -7.05
CA THR A 157 -0.66 -15.10 -6.36
C THR A 157 -2.17 -15.18 -6.13
N TRP A 158 -2.80 -14.08 -5.69
CA TRP A 158 -4.25 -14.01 -5.50
C TRP A 158 -5.01 -14.24 -6.81
N THR A 159 -4.55 -13.67 -7.92
CA THR A 159 -5.15 -13.85 -9.25
C THR A 159 -5.02 -15.30 -9.74
N ALA A 160 -3.92 -15.99 -9.43
CA ALA A 160 -3.76 -17.40 -9.77
C ALA A 160 -4.80 -18.29 -9.08
N GLU A 161 -5.19 -17.94 -7.85
CA GLU A 161 -6.25 -18.63 -7.09
C GLU A 161 -7.67 -18.18 -7.52
N HIS A 162 -7.81 -16.95 -8.02
CA HIS A 162 -9.08 -16.34 -8.43
C HIS A 162 -9.00 -15.91 -9.90
N PRO A 163 -9.08 -16.87 -10.84
CA PRO A 163 -8.90 -16.58 -12.26
C PRO A 163 -9.92 -15.52 -12.72
N MET A 164 -9.38 -14.37 -13.11
CA MET A 164 -10.14 -13.31 -13.76
C MET A 164 -10.35 -13.64 -15.24
N ARG A 165 -11.24 -12.89 -15.91
CA ARG A 165 -11.50 -13.06 -17.36
C ARG A 165 -10.25 -12.84 -18.22
N THR A 166 -9.30 -12.03 -17.74
CA THR A 166 -8.04 -11.67 -18.37
C THR A 166 -6.95 -11.70 -17.31
N GLU A 167 -5.70 -11.98 -17.70
CA GLU A 167 -4.54 -11.83 -16.81
C GLU A 167 -4.26 -10.32 -16.61
N PRO A 168 -4.54 -9.77 -15.43
CA PRO A 168 -4.35 -8.35 -15.16
C PRO A 168 -2.88 -8.05 -14.90
N VAL A 169 -2.39 -6.93 -15.43
CA VAL A 169 -1.16 -6.31 -14.94
C VAL A 169 -1.54 -5.35 -13.83
N TRP A 170 -1.14 -5.70 -12.60
CA TRP A 170 -1.35 -4.87 -11.43
C TRP A 170 -0.44 -3.65 -11.45
N ARG A 171 -1.03 -2.47 -11.25
CA ARG A 171 -0.35 -1.20 -11.07
C ARG A 171 -0.79 -0.57 -9.77
N ASP A 172 0.00 0.39 -9.30
CA ASP A 172 -0.34 1.16 -8.10
C ASP A 172 -0.44 0.31 -6.82
N ALA A 173 0.15 -0.88 -6.85
CA ALA A 173 0.14 -1.88 -5.79
C ALA A 173 1.25 -1.65 -4.76
N SER A 174 1.68 -0.41 -4.56
CA SER A 174 2.67 -0.07 -3.56
C SER A 174 2.32 1.20 -2.80
N PHE A 175 2.81 1.28 -1.57
CA PHE A 175 2.72 2.46 -0.72
C PHE A 175 4.08 2.74 -0.07
N THR A 176 4.34 4.02 0.22
CA THR A 176 5.62 4.50 0.72
C THR A 176 5.48 5.01 2.15
N LEU A 177 6.36 4.55 3.03
CA LEU A 177 6.57 5.12 4.36
C LEU A 177 7.84 5.97 4.33
N ARG A 178 7.72 7.26 4.63
CA ARG A 178 8.85 8.19 4.69
C ARG A 178 9.07 8.61 6.13
N TYR A 179 10.20 8.24 6.69
CA TYR A 179 10.65 8.72 7.99
C TYR A 179 11.66 9.85 7.79
N GLU A 180 11.35 11.03 8.31
CA GLU A 180 12.30 12.13 8.44
C GLU A 180 12.75 12.20 9.89
N SER A 181 14.05 12.10 10.14
CA SER A 181 14.60 12.33 11.47
C SER A 181 14.69 13.83 11.72
N ASP A 182 14.17 14.30 12.87
CA ASP A 182 14.45 15.65 13.33
C ASP A 182 15.97 15.83 13.50
N ALA A 183 16.49 16.91 12.92
CA ALA A 183 17.90 17.24 12.72
C ALA A 183 18.70 17.53 14.02
N LEU A 184 18.41 16.84 15.12
CA LEU A 184 19.13 16.92 16.39
C LEU A 184 19.99 15.68 16.68
N PHE A 185 19.89 14.64 15.85
CA PHE A 185 20.78 13.46 15.87
C PHE A 185 21.55 13.30 14.54
N ASP A 186 21.93 14.41 13.91
CA ASP A 186 22.76 14.46 12.70
C ASP A 186 24.25 14.18 13.00
N PHE A 187 24.55 13.34 13.99
CA PHE A 187 25.92 12.93 14.31
C PHE A 187 26.57 12.04 13.20
N PRO A 188 25.84 11.27 12.37
CA PRO A 188 26.46 10.49 11.29
C PRO A 188 26.85 11.31 10.05
N HIS A 189 26.19 12.47 9.80
CA HIS A 189 26.50 13.26 8.60
C HIS A 189 27.92 13.86 8.63
N TRP A 190 28.47 14.09 9.82
CA TRP A 190 29.85 14.57 9.99
C TRP A 190 30.92 13.48 9.72
N PHE A 191 30.55 12.19 9.77
CA PHE A 191 31.51 11.07 9.67
C PHE A 191 31.41 10.24 8.38
N GLY A 192 30.59 10.62 7.40
CA GLY A 192 30.67 10.05 6.06
C GLY A 192 30.33 8.55 5.96
N PHE A 193 29.48 8.04 6.85
CA PHE A 193 28.91 6.69 6.77
C PHE A 193 27.44 6.83 6.32
N SER A 194 26.81 5.99 5.50
CA SER A 194 27.22 4.93 4.59
C SER A 194 25.96 4.57 3.79
N LYS A 195 25.85 4.96 2.51
CA LYS A 195 24.76 4.55 1.61
C LYS A 195 24.80 3.02 1.40
N ARG A 196 23.84 2.26 1.94
CA ARG A 196 23.76 0.80 1.76
C ARG A 196 22.41 0.37 1.20
N THR A 197 22.46 -0.48 0.17
CA THR A 197 21.31 -1.15 -0.44
C THR A 197 21.12 -2.52 0.19
N PHE A 198 19.93 -2.80 0.72
CA PHE A 198 19.54 -4.14 1.15
C PHE A 198 18.44 -4.68 0.24
N MET A 199 18.70 -5.80 -0.41
CA MET A 199 17.69 -6.57 -1.15
C MET A 199 17.23 -7.73 -0.28
N ALA A 200 15.98 -7.71 0.16
CA ALA A 200 15.33 -8.86 0.78
C ALA A 200 14.53 -9.63 -0.29
N ARG A 201 15.10 -10.73 -0.79
CA ARG A 201 14.39 -11.74 -1.58
C ARG A 201 14.20 -12.98 -0.72
N HIS A 202 12.99 -13.24 -0.23
CA HIS A 202 12.35 -14.58 -0.20
C HIS A 202 11.13 -14.67 0.75
N PHE A 203 10.17 -15.49 0.29
CA PHE A 203 9.09 -16.23 0.97
C PHE A 203 7.66 -15.66 1.00
N ILE A 204 6.83 -16.24 0.12
CA ILE A 204 5.42 -16.67 0.25
C ILE A 204 4.49 -15.62 0.90
N PHE A 205 3.73 -14.93 0.05
CA PHE A 205 3.05 -13.63 0.27
C PHE A 205 4.03 -12.45 0.31
N PRO A 206 4.45 -11.97 -0.87
CA PRO A 206 5.59 -11.09 -1.06
C PRO A 206 5.14 -9.64 -0.91
N ILE A 207 5.13 -9.18 0.33
CA ILE A 207 5.18 -7.75 0.59
C ILE A 207 6.65 -7.34 0.46
N TYR A 208 7.03 -6.77 -0.69
CA TYR A 208 8.38 -6.29 -0.95
C TYR A 208 8.61 -4.98 -0.26
N ILE A 209 9.59 -4.95 0.64
CA ILE A 209 10.01 -3.74 1.31
C ILE A 209 11.31 -3.27 0.65
N CYS A 210 11.20 -2.27 -0.24
CA CYS A 210 12.31 -1.72 -1.00
C CYS A 210 12.76 -0.38 -0.39
N PRO A 211 13.99 -0.27 0.13
CA PRO A 211 14.56 1.02 0.51
C PRO A 211 15.03 1.78 -0.75
N MET A 212 14.32 2.85 -1.13
CA MET A 212 14.70 3.72 -2.26
C MET A 212 15.52 4.93 -1.76
N TYR A 213 16.75 5.07 -2.25
CA TYR A 213 17.61 6.22 -2.00
C TYR A 213 17.66 7.16 -3.21
N TYR A 214 17.77 8.46 -2.94
CA TYR A 214 17.95 9.58 -3.88
C TYR A 214 18.51 9.20 -5.27
N ARG A 215 17.70 9.38 -6.32
CA ARG A 215 18.20 9.69 -7.67
C ARG A 215 18.14 11.21 -7.82
N THR A 216 19.30 11.86 -7.72
CA THR A 216 19.42 13.27 -8.10
C THR A 216 18.92 13.46 -9.53
N PRO A 217 18.10 14.47 -9.84
CA PRO A 217 17.92 14.89 -11.23
C PRO A 217 19.27 15.42 -11.73
N GLY A 218 19.77 14.84 -12.81
CA GLY A 218 20.75 15.50 -13.67
C GLY A 218 20.05 16.46 -14.62
#